data_AF-A0A6N7ZRR9-F1
#
_entry.id   AF-A0A6N7ZRR9-F1
#
_cell.length_a   1.000
_cell.length_b   1.000
_cell.length_c   1.000
_cell.angle_alpha   90.00
_cell.angle_beta   90.00
_cell.angle_gamma   90.00
#
_symmetry.space_group_name_H-M   'P 1'
#
loop_
_entity.id
_entity.type
_entity.pdbx_description
1 polymer ?
#
loop_
_entity_poly.entity_id
_entity_poly.type
_entity_poly.pdbx_seq_one_letter_code
_entity_poly.pdbx_strand_id
1 'polypeptide(L)'
;MARQLPGMTRINDQHFREDPGLYFEDFEPGDIYEHWPGRTITETDNTWFTLLTMNTHPLHFDTNYAAASEFGKPLVNSTFTLSLVAGMCVSSTSQKAIANLGFDEIKIPAPVYAGDTLYAETKVISKRESRSRPTAGIVTVCHSGKNQSGVYVMHITRSFFATKRGHSVIDKMQAGRV
;
A
#
# COMPACT_ATOMS: atom_id res chain seq x y z
N MET A 1 13.43 -11.61 29.98
CA MET A 1 12.34 -11.75 28.99
C MET A 1 12.88 -12.48 27.77
N ALA A 2 12.08 -13.30 27.09
CA ALA A 2 12.52 -13.96 25.85
C ALA A 2 12.82 -12.92 24.76
N ARG A 3 13.86 -13.15 23.96
CA ARG A 3 14.26 -12.27 22.85
C ARG A 3 13.11 -12.14 21.85
N GLN A 4 12.57 -10.93 21.66
CA GLN A 4 11.60 -10.60 20.62
C GLN A 4 12.31 -9.81 19.52
N LEU A 5 12.05 -10.16 18.25
CA LEU A 5 12.60 -9.48 17.09
C LEU A 5 11.46 -8.78 16.34
N PRO A 6 11.62 -7.51 15.91
CA PRO A 6 10.59 -6.81 15.14
C PRO A 6 10.21 -7.60 13.88
N GLY A 7 8.90 -7.81 13.67
CA GLY A 7 8.39 -8.53 12.50
C GLY A 7 8.71 -10.03 12.46
N MET A 8 9.23 -10.61 13.55
CA MET A 8 9.49 -12.06 13.61
C MET A 8 8.80 -12.73 14.79
N THR A 9 8.25 -13.91 14.51
CA THR A 9 7.67 -14.81 15.50
C THR A 9 8.68 -15.91 15.84
N ARG A 10 8.92 -16.14 17.13
CA ARG A 10 9.82 -17.19 17.63
C ARG A 10 9.14 -18.56 17.53
N ILE A 11 9.79 -19.52 16.87
CA ILE A 11 9.31 -20.91 16.76
C ILE A 11 9.91 -21.77 17.87
N ASN A 12 11.23 -21.70 18.03
CA ASN A 12 11.97 -22.35 19.11
C ASN A 12 13.23 -21.52 19.45
N ASP A 13 14.25 -22.10 20.11
CA ASP A 13 15.26 -21.30 20.80
C ASP A 13 15.93 -20.20 19.98
N GLN A 14 16.48 -20.57 18.82
CA GLN A 14 17.16 -19.67 17.89
C GLN A 14 16.53 -19.72 16.48
N HIS A 15 15.30 -20.21 16.38
CA HIS A 15 14.55 -20.31 15.12
C HIS A 15 13.39 -19.33 15.13
N PHE A 16 13.42 -18.40 14.17
CA PHE A 16 12.42 -17.36 13.98
C PHE A 16 11.85 -17.44 12.57
N ARG A 17 10.61 -17.00 12.41
CA ARG A 17 9.93 -16.86 11.13
C ARG A 17 9.44 -15.43 10.96
N GLU A 18 9.58 -14.91 9.75
CA GLU A 18 9.00 -13.62 9.38
C GLU A 18 7.47 -13.66 9.48
N ASP A 19 6.88 -12.65 10.10
CA ASP A 19 5.44 -12.56 10.32
C ASP A 19 4.95 -11.12 10.05
N PRO A 20 4.87 -10.74 8.75
CA PRO A 20 4.46 -9.39 8.37
C PRO A 20 2.95 -9.23 8.50
N GLY A 21 2.48 -8.00 8.69
CA GLY A 21 1.07 -7.68 8.74
C GLY A 21 0.47 -7.61 10.13
N LEU A 22 -0.60 -6.83 10.20
CA LEU A 22 -1.41 -6.59 11.40
C LEU A 22 -2.70 -7.41 11.36
N TYR A 23 -3.25 -7.69 12.54
CA TYR A 23 -4.59 -8.25 12.68
C TYR A 23 -5.61 -7.13 12.96
N PHE A 24 -6.89 -7.44 12.85
CA PHE A 24 -7.98 -6.49 13.10
C PHE A 24 -7.85 -5.77 14.46
N GLU A 25 -7.38 -6.49 15.49
CA GLU A 25 -7.20 -5.96 16.84
C GLU A 25 -6.11 -4.89 16.94
N ASP A 26 -5.10 -4.94 16.05
CA ASP A 26 -3.90 -4.08 16.13
C ASP A 26 -4.13 -2.67 15.57
N PHE A 27 -5.19 -2.45 14.80
CA PHE A 27 -5.49 -1.14 14.22
C PHE A 27 -6.20 -0.25 15.24
N GLU A 28 -5.75 0.97 15.48
CA GLU A 28 -6.49 1.94 16.29
C GLU A 28 -6.79 3.22 15.49
N PRO A 29 -8.05 3.71 15.43
CA PRO A 29 -8.38 4.95 14.74
C PRO A 29 -7.54 6.12 15.25
N GLY A 30 -6.89 6.84 14.32
CA GLY A 30 -5.95 7.91 14.64
C GLY A 30 -4.48 7.53 14.47
N ASP A 31 -4.15 6.23 14.48
CA ASP A 31 -2.78 5.76 14.22
C ASP A 31 -2.28 6.21 12.85
N ILE A 32 -0.98 6.52 12.78
CA ILE A 32 -0.26 6.82 11.54
C ILE A 32 0.90 5.85 11.40
N TYR A 33 0.94 5.14 10.27
CA TYR A 33 2.01 4.20 9.92
C TYR A 33 2.85 4.81 8.80
N GLU A 34 4.15 5.00 9.03
CA GLU A 34 5.12 5.33 7.98
C GLU A 34 5.63 4.05 7.33
N HIS A 35 5.71 4.03 6.00
CA HIS A 35 6.11 2.84 5.26
C HIS A 35 7.54 2.97 4.74
N TRP A 36 8.30 1.89 4.90
CA TRP A 36 9.67 1.78 4.46
C TRP A 36 9.83 0.60 3.49
N PRO A 37 10.67 0.71 2.44
CA PRO A 37 11.45 1.89 2.04
C PRO A 37 10.67 2.84 1.11
N GLY A 38 11.26 4.00 0.81
CA GLY A 38 10.84 4.80 -0.34
C GLY A 38 11.17 4.10 -1.67
N ARG A 39 10.49 4.48 -2.76
CA ARG A 39 10.69 3.91 -4.09
C ARG A 39 10.86 4.99 -5.15
N THR A 40 12.03 5.01 -5.78
CA THR A 40 12.29 5.84 -6.97
C THR A 40 11.57 5.27 -8.18
N ILE A 41 10.90 6.15 -8.94
CA ILE A 41 10.19 5.81 -10.16
C ILE A 41 11.11 6.06 -11.36
N THR A 42 11.15 5.11 -12.28
CA THR A 42 11.92 5.23 -13.53
C THR A 42 11.02 5.39 -14.74
N GLU A 43 11.59 5.78 -15.88
CA GLU A 43 10.87 5.77 -17.16
C GLU A 43 10.39 4.37 -17.53
N THR A 44 11.17 3.34 -17.19
CA THR A 44 10.81 1.94 -17.38
C THR A 44 9.53 1.59 -16.65
N ASP A 45 9.41 1.95 -15.37
CA ASP A 45 8.19 1.72 -14.59
C ASP A 45 6.95 2.33 -15.26
N ASN A 46 7.08 3.60 -15.67
CA ASN A 46 5.98 4.35 -16.25
C ASN A 46 5.55 3.75 -17.60
N THR A 47 6.52 3.47 -18.46
CA THR A 47 6.27 2.93 -19.81
C THR A 47 5.66 1.54 -19.72
N TRP A 48 6.27 0.64 -18.92
CA TRP A 48 5.78 -0.72 -18.76
C TRP A 48 4.35 -0.74 -18.22
N PHE A 49 4.08 -0.03 -17.11
CA PHE A 49 2.75 -0.05 -16.52
C PHE A 49 1.70 0.56 -17.46
N THR A 50 2.04 1.66 -18.12
CA THR A 50 1.13 2.36 -19.04
C THR A 50 0.73 1.48 -20.22
N LEU A 51 1.69 0.81 -20.85
CA LEU A 51 1.43 -0.10 -21.97
C LEU A 51 0.74 -1.39 -21.50
N LEU A 52 1.14 -1.94 -20.35
CA LEU A 52 0.52 -3.12 -19.74
C LEU A 52 -0.97 -2.90 -19.46
N THR A 53 -1.33 -1.69 -19.03
CA THR A 53 -2.72 -1.32 -18.70
C THR A 53 -3.48 -0.71 -19.87
N MET A 54 -2.89 -0.71 -21.08
CA MET A 54 -3.47 -0.14 -22.30
C MET A 54 -3.87 1.34 -22.17
N ASN A 55 -3.21 2.10 -21.29
CA ASN A 55 -3.36 3.55 -21.29
C ASN A 55 -2.53 4.12 -22.45
N THR A 56 -3.16 4.37 -23.59
CA THR A 56 -2.48 4.81 -24.82
C THR A 56 -2.24 6.32 -24.88
N HIS A 57 -2.43 7.05 -23.78
CA HIS A 57 -2.23 8.50 -23.78
C HIS A 57 -0.73 8.86 -23.91
N PRO A 58 -0.30 9.57 -24.98
CA PRO A 58 1.11 9.76 -25.31
C PRO A 58 1.88 10.60 -24.27
N LEU A 59 1.18 11.41 -23.47
CA LEU A 59 1.78 12.15 -22.35
C LEU A 59 2.61 11.31 -21.38
N HIS A 60 2.43 9.99 -21.35
CA HIS A 60 3.15 9.09 -20.46
C HIS A 60 4.41 8.45 -21.08
N PHE A 61 4.60 8.50 -22.40
CA PHE A 61 5.69 7.76 -23.07
C PHE A 61 6.25 8.41 -24.34
N ASP A 62 5.63 9.47 -24.87
CA ASP A 62 6.14 10.24 -26.00
C ASP A 62 6.72 11.58 -25.50
N THR A 63 8.04 11.69 -25.54
CA THR A 63 8.77 12.89 -25.10
C THR A 63 8.49 14.10 -25.99
N ASN A 64 8.27 13.91 -27.29
CA ASN A 64 7.98 15.02 -28.21
C ASN A 64 6.57 15.56 -27.95
N TYR A 65 5.59 14.66 -27.76
CA TYR A 65 4.24 15.05 -27.36
C TYR A 65 4.25 15.79 -26.02
N ALA A 66 4.95 15.24 -25.02
CA ALA A 66 4.99 15.83 -23.68
C ALA A 66 5.71 17.19 -23.65
N ALA A 67 6.73 17.40 -24.49
CA ALA A 67 7.42 18.69 -24.63
C ALA A 67 6.51 19.82 -25.13
N ALA A 68 5.47 19.49 -25.90
CA ALA A 68 4.46 20.45 -26.37
C ALA A 68 3.31 20.66 -25.36
N SER A 69 3.25 19.87 -24.28
CA SER A 69 2.26 20.02 -23.21
C SER A 69 2.71 21.02 -22.15
N GLU A 70 1.79 21.45 -21.28
CA GLU A 70 2.12 22.30 -20.11
C GLU A 70 3.13 21.67 -19.14
N PHE A 71 3.30 20.34 -19.18
CA PHE A 71 4.21 19.61 -18.31
C PHE A 71 5.65 19.55 -18.82
N GLY A 72 5.88 19.80 -20.12
CA GLY A 72 7.20 19.82 -20.76
C GLY A 72 7.98 18.50 -20.82
N LYS A 73 7.53 17.45 -20.12
CA LYS A 73 8.12 16.11 -20.10
C LYS A 73 7.09 15.06 -19.69
N PRO A 74 7.32 13.76 -19.98
CA PRO A 74 6.33 12.73 -19.70
C PRO A 74 5.92 12.67 -18.22
N LEU A 75 4.61 12.57 -17.99
CA LEU A 75 4.04 12.34 -16.66
C LEU A 75 4.01 10.86 -16.33
N VAL A 76 4.28 10.53 -15.07
CA VAL A 76 3.99 9.20 -14.56
C VAL A 76 2.48 8.99 -14.54
N ASN A 77 2.05 7.85 -15.07
CA ASN A 77 0.65 7.44 -15.09
C ASN A 77 0.09 7.42 -13.65
N SER A 78 -1.03 8.10 -13.46
CA SER A 78 -1.60 8.26 -12.12
C SER A 78 -2.08 6.94 -11.51
N THR A 79 -2.52 5.98 -12.32
CA THR A 79 -2.94 4.66 -11.82
C THR A 79 -1.75 3.77 -11.45
N PHE A 80 -0.57 3.99 -12.06
CA PHE A 80 0.69 3.44 -11.56
C PHE A 80 1.01 4.02 -10.19
N THR A 81 0.92 5.34 -10.03
CA THR A 81 1.19 6.03 -8.75
C THR A 81 0.26 5.52 -7.66
N LEU A 82 -1.03 5.35 -7.96
CA LEU A 82 -2.01 4.75 -7.05
C LEU A 82 -1.58 3.32 -6.65
N SER A 83 -1.27 2.48 -7.64
CA SER A 83 -0.89 1.08 -7.42
C SER A 83 0.39 0.96 -6.58
N LEU A 84 1.36 1.84 -6.84
CA LEU A 84 2.60 1.93 -6.09
C LEU A 84 2.34 2.32 -4.63
N VAL A 85 1.65 3.44 -4.38
CA VAL A 85 1.38 3.90 -3.00
C VAL A 85 0.57 2.86 -2.23
N ALA A 86 -0.45 2.26 -2.86
CA ALA A 86 -1.22 1.17 -2.24
C ALA A 86 -0.32 -0.04 -1.92
N GLY A 87 0.57 -0.42 -2.84
CA GLY A 87 1.53 -1.53 -2.69
C GLY A 87 2.52 -1.30 -1.54
N MET A 88 3.06 -0.09 -1.41
CA MET A 88 3.97 0.29 -0.32
C MET A 88 3.34 0.13 1.07
N CYS A 89 2.01 0.27 1.17
CA CYS A 89 1.30 0.22 2.44
C CYS A 89 0.91 -1.20 2.89
N VAL A 90 1.08 -2.23 2.03
CA VAL A 90 0.49 -3.56 2.25
C VAL A 90 1.03 -4.22 3.53
N SER A 91 2.34 -4.20 3.74
CA SER A 91 3.02 -4.90 4.85
C SER A 91 2.49 -4.49 6.22
N SER A 92 2.15 -3.21 6.41
CA SER A 92 1.64 -2.65 7.66
C SER A 92 0.12 -2.48 7.67
N THR A 93 -0.59 -2.96 6.65
CA THR A 93 -2.06 -2.88 6.58
C THR A 93 -2.69 -4.20 6.16
N SER A 94 -2.80 -4.45 4.86
CA SER A 94 -3.62 -5.53 4.31
C SER A 94 -2.86 -6.83 4.03
N GLN A 95 -1.63 -7.00 4.51
CA GLN A 95 -0.85 -8.24 4.34
C GLN A 95 -1.59 -9.50 4.81
N LYS A 96 -2.38 -9.36 5.89
CA LYS A 96 -3.23 -10.43 6.48
C LYS A 96 -4.72 -10.25 6.15
N ALA A 97 -5.08 -9.26 5.32
CA ALA A 97 -6.47 -9.02 5.00
C ALA A 97 -7.06 -10.15 4.14
N ILE A 98 -8.35 -10.39 4.31
CA ILE A 98 -9.13 -11.34 3.52
C ILE A 98 -9.36 -10.78 2.11
N ALA A 99 -9.68 -9.49 2.03
CA ALA A 99 -9.94 -8.81 0.76
C ALA A 99 -9.82 -7.29 0.91
N ASN A 100 -9.46 -6.61 -0.18
CA ASN A 100 -9.75 -5.19 -0.33
C ASN A 100 -11.21 -5.03 -0.75
N LEU A 101 -11.98 -4.20 -0.05
CA LEU A 101 -13.41 -4.06 -0.30
C LEU A 101 -13.75 -2.95 -1.29
N GLY A 102 -12.90 -1.94 -1.39
CA GLY A 102 -13.11 -0.84 -2.30
C GLY A 102 -12.19 0.34 -2.02
N PHE A 103 -12.17 1.26 -2.99
CA PHE A 103 -11.57 2.59 -2.87
C PHE A 103 -12.72 3.59 -2.85
N ASP A 104 -12.70 4.50 -1.88
CA ASP A 104 -13.78 5.46 -1.66
C ASP A 104 -13.42 6.83 -2.27
N GLU A 105 -12.22 7.33 -1.98
CA GLU A 105 -11.72 8.62 -2.48
C GLU A 105 -10.28 8.50 -2.96
N ILE A 106 -9.99 9.06 -4.13
CA ILE A 106 -8.63 9.17 -4.70
C ILE A 106 -8.39 10.64 -5.08
N LYS A 107 -7.31 11.23 -4.59
CA LYS A 107 -6.87 12.59 -4.94
C LYS A 107 -5.45 12.57 -5.47
N ILE A 108 -5.20 13.30 -6.55
CA ILE A 108 -3.91 13.36 -7.25
C ILE A 108 -3.44 14.85 -7.30
N PRO A 109 -2.98 15.40 -6.16
CA PRO A 109 -2.73 16.84 -6.01
C PRO A 109 -1.54 17.38 -6.80
N ALA A 110 -0.57 16.53 -7.19
CA ALA A 110 0.64 16.95 -7.89
C ALA A 110 1.10 15.91 -8.92
N PRO A 111 1.73 16.36 -10.03
CA PRO A 111 2.32 15.46 -11.01
C PRO A 111 3.50 14.70 -10.42
N VAL A 112 3.73 13.49 -10.95
CA VAL A 112 4.89 12.65 -10.62
C VAL A 112 5.69 12.45 -11.90
N TYR A 113 7.01 12.49 -11.78
CA TYR A 113 7.93 12.33 -12.89
C TYR A 113 8.90 11.16 -12.65
N ALA A 114 9.46 10.62 -13.72
CA ALA A 114 10.62 9.74 -13.60
C ALA A 114 11.75 10.48 -12.86
N GLY A 115 12.39 9.77 -11.93
CA GLY A 115 13.37 10.31 -10.98
C GLY A 115 12.79 10.66 -9.62
N ASP A 116 11.47 10.86 -9.49
CA ASP A 116 10.86 11.09 -8.17
C ASP A 116 10.94 9.84 -7.30
N THR A 117 11.18 10.05 -6.00
CA THR A 117 11.14 8.99 -4.99
C THR A 117 9.94 9.19 -4.11
N LEU A 118 9.03 8.21 -4.11
CA LEU A 118 7.84 8.26 -3.29
C LEU A 118 8.06 7.58 -1.94
N TYR A 119 7.50 8.19 -0.90
CA TYR A 119 7.32 7.65 0.43
C TYR A 119 5.83 7.59 0.72
N ALA A 120 5.39 6.62 1.51
CA ALA A 120 3.99 6.46 1.85
C ALA A 120 3.77 6.50 3.36
N GLU A 121 2.60 6.98 3.76
CA GLU A 121 2.09 6.89 5.12
C GLU A 121 0.62 6.49 5.11
N THR A 122 0.14 5.86 6.17
CA THR A 122 -1.27 5.46 6.32
C THR A 122 -1.82 6.02 7.61
N LYS A 123 -2.97 6.69 7.55
CA LYS A 123 -3.77 6.99 8.74
C LYS A 123 -4.93 6.00 8.86
N VAL A 124 -5.13 5.42 10.04
CA VAL A 124 -6.34 4.63 10.35
C VAL A 124 -7.50 5.59 10.61
N ILE A 125 -8.56 5.47 9.82
CA ILE A 125 -9.73 6.36 9.91
C ILE A 125 -10.80 5.74 10.80
N SER A 126 -11.11 4.46 10.60
CA SER A 126 -12.06 3.75 11.44
C SER A 126 -11.85 2.24 11.38
N LYS A 127 -12.38 1.54 12.38
CA LYS A 127 -12.51 0.08 12.39
C LYS A 127 -13.86 -0.31 12.96
N ARG A 128 -14.41 -1.43 12.48
CA ARG A 128 -15.61 -2.03 13.07
C ARG A 128 -15.63 -3.54 12.85
N GLU A 129 -16.23 -4.26 13.78
CA GLU A 129 -16.41 -5.71 13.62
C GLU A 129 -17.33 -6.03 12.44
N SER A 130 -17.16 -7.22 11.87
CA SER A 130 -18.11 -7.76 10.91
C SER A 130 -19.36 -8.25 11.61
N ARG A 131 -20.53 -7.91 11.08
CA ARG A 131 -21.81 -8.45 11.56
C ARG A 131 -22.03 -9.91 11.14
N SER A 132 -21.47 -10.32 10.01
CA SER A 132 -21.70 -11.65 9.41
C SER A 132 -20.55 -12.63 9.61
N ARG A 133 -19.37 -12.17 10.02
CA ARG A 133 -18.18 -13.04 10.21
C ARG A 133 -17.43 -12.66 11.50
N PRO A 134 -17.70 -13.35 12.64
CA PRO A 134 -17.12 -13.00 13.94
C PRO A 134 -15.58 -12.98 14.01
N THR A 135 -14.92 -13.65 13.07
CA THR A 135 -13.46 -13.78 12.96
C THR A 135 -12.80 -12.68 12.13
N ALA A 136 -13.53 -11.62 11.79
CA ALA A 136 -13.03 -10.52 10.96
C ALA A 136 -13.73 -9.19 11.25
N GLY A 137 -13.14 -8.11 10.78
CA GLY A 137 -13.69 -6.76 10.82
C GLY A 137 -13.26 -5.94 9.61
N ILE A 138 -13.83 -4.76 9.46
CA ILE A 138 -13.51 -3.83 8.37
C ILE A 138 -12.72 -2.69 8.95
N VAL A 139 -11.62 -2.35 8.28
CA VAL A 139 -10.75 -1.22 8.60
C VAL A 139 -10.75 -0.29 7.41
N THR A 140 -10.98 0.99 7.67
CA THR A 140 -10.89 2.07 6.70
C THR A 140 -9.65 2.90 7.00
N VAL A 141 -8.85 3.14 5.96
CA VAL A 141 -7.57 3.85 6.07
C VAL A 141 -7.46 4.90 4.96
N CYS A 142 -6.64 5.93 5.21
CA CYS A 142 -6.22 6.88 4.20
C CYS A 142 -4.70 6.73 3.98
N HIS A 143 -4.30 6.29 2.79
CA HIS A 143 -2.91 6.30 2.36
C HIS A 143 -2.57 7.65 1.77
N SER A 144 -1.39 8.16 2.07
CA SER A 144 -0.83 9.35 1.43
C SER A 144 0.54 9.03 0.86
N GLY A 145 0.79 9.46 -0.38
CA GLY A 145 2.09 9.39 -1.03
C GLY A 145 2.72 10.77 -1.11
N LYS A 146 3.99 10.89 -0.73
CA LYS A 146 4.79 12.12 -0.80
C LYS A 146 6.08 11.88 -1.57
N ASN A 147 6.52 12.86 -2.37
CA ASN A 147 7.80 12.76 -3.07
C ASN A 147 8.98 13.12 -2.15
N GLN A 148 10.21 13.08 -2.68
CA GLN A 148 11.45 13.40 -1.95
C GLN A 148 11.51 14.81 -1.37
N SER A 149 10.68 15.73 -1.87
CA SER A 149 10.58 17.11 -1.37
C SER A 149 9.44 17.30 -0.36
N GLY A 150 8.78 16.20 0.05
CA GLY A 150 7.64 16.24 0.97
C GLY A 150 6.33 16.70 0.35
N VAL A 151 6.25 16.85 -0.98
CA VAL A 151 5.01 17.22 -1.67
C VAL A 151 4.10 16.00 -1.77
N TYR A 152 2.86 16.13 -1.28
CA TYR A 152 1.85 15.09 -1.47
C TYR A 152 1.49 14.98 -2.94
N VAL A 153 1.47 13.76 -3.46
CA VAL A 153 1.16 13.43 -4.86
C VAL A 153 -0.06 12.51 -4.98
N MET A 154 -0.49 11.90 -3.88
CA MET A 154 -1.57 10.92 -3.86
C MET A 154 -2.22 10.86 -2.49
N HIS A 155 -3.56 10.80 -2.44
CA HIS A 155 -4.32 10.34 -1.28
C HIS A 155 -5.31 9.27 -1.70
N ILE A 156 -5.43 8.20 -0.92
CA ILE A 156 -6.29 7.04 -1.21
C ILE A 156 -7.03 6.65 0.07
N THR A 157 -8.32 6.92 0.14
CA THR A 157 -9.18 6.32 1.17
C THR A 157 -9.69 4.98 0.67
N ARG A 158 -9.44 3.93 1.43
CA ARG A 158 -9.91 2.57 1.11
C ARG A 158 -10.32 1.80 2.33
N SER A 159 -11.14 0.77 2.11
CA SER A 159 -11.58 -0.16 3.14
C SER A 159 -11.15 -1.59 2.81
N PHE A 160 -10.66 -2.33 3.79
CA PHE A 160 -10.30 -3.74 3.65
C PHE A 160 -10.86 -4.58 4.79
N PHE A 161 -11.03 -5.87 4.48
CA PHE A 161 -11.56 -6.86 5.42
C PHE A 161 -10.42 -7.54 6.17
N ALA A 162 -10.15 -7.09 7.39
CA ALA A 162 -9.08 -7.58 8.23
C ALA A 162 -9.54 -8.82 9.02
N THR A 163 -8.67 -9.83 9.11
CA THR A 163 -8.89 -10.99 9.95
C THR A 163 -8.53 -10.70 11.40
N LYS A 164 -9.27 -11.29 12.34
CA LYS A 164 -8.87 -11.39 13.74
C LYS A 164 -7.69 -12.35 13.90
N ARG A 165 -6.93 -12.17 14.97
CA ARG A 165 -5.77 -13.02 15.29
C ARG A 165 -6.15 -14.50 15.39
N GLY A 166 -5.32 -15.37 14.82
CA GLY A 166 -5.55 -16.83 14.81
C GLY A 166 -6.53 -17.31 13.73
N HIS A 167 -7.06 -16.41 12.90
CA HIS A 167 -8.03 -16.73 11.85
C HIS A 167 -7.56 -16.42 10.42
N SER A 168 -6.34 -15.87 10.27
CA SER A 168 -5.77 -15.55 8.96
C SER A 168 -5.42 -16.81 8.16
N VAL A 169 -5.22 -16.67 6.85
CA VAL A 169 -4.70 -17.76 6.02
C VAL A 169 -3.29 -18.15 6.48
N ILE A 170 -2.46 -17.16 6.87
CA ILE A 170 -1.11 -17.37 7.40
C ILE A 170 -1.18 -18.24 8.67
N ASP A 171 -2.08 -17.93 9.62
CA ASP A 171 -2.23 -18.73 10.84
C ASP A 171 -2.57 -20.19 10.53
N LYS A 172 -3.45 -20.42 9.54
CA LYS A 172 -3.82 -21.78 9.10
C LYS A 172 -2.65 -22.53 8.49
N MET A 173 -1.91 -21.89 7.58
CA MET A 173 -0.73 -22.49 6.95
C MET A 173 0.36 -22.80 7.99
N GLN A 174 0.60 -21.88 8.92
CA GLN A 174 1.62 -22.06 9.96
C GLN A 174 1.23 -23.12 11.00
N ALA A 175 -0.06 -23.36 11.22
CA ALA A 175 -0.57 -24.42 12.08
C ALA A 175 -0.63 -25.80 11.40
N GLY A 176 -0.18 -25.94 10.14
CA GLY A 176 -0.26 -27.20 9.38
C GLY A 176 -1.69 -27.61 9.02
N ARG A 177 -2.61 -26.63 8.89
CA ARG A 177 -4.04 -26.85 8.63
C ARG A 177 -4.43 -26.67 7.16
N VAL A 178 -3.44 -26.70 6.25
CA VAL A 178 -3.58 -26.61 4.79
C VAL A 178 -2.56 -27.54 4.17
#